data_AF-A0A0C9Z5H5-F1
#
_entry.id   AF-A0A0C9Z5H5-F1
#
_cell.length_a   1.000
_cell.length_b   1.000
_cell.length_c   1.000
_cell.angle_alpha   90.00
_cell.angle_beta   90.00
_cell.angle_gamma   90.00
#
_symmetry.space_group_name_H-M   'P 1'
#
loop_
_entity.id
_entity.type
_entity.pdbx_description
1 polymer ?
#
loop_
_entity_poly.entity_id
_entity_poly.type
_entity_poly.pdbx_seq_one_letter_code
_entity_poly.pdbx_strand_id
1 'polypeptide(L)'
;LKAKCLPVCPFESKGCCMACLLSQQDDFANQESMLKTMIKKTGHICIFLPKFRCELNPIEMYWGWCKYRYQETPKNSFDEAKKLESSQAFS
;
A
#
# COMPACT_ATOMS: atom_id res chain seq x y z
N LEU A 1 33.05 12.34 10.20
CA LEU A 1 31.89 13.16 9.77
C LEU A 1 30.66 12.69 10.54
N LYS A 2 30.18 13.46 11.53
CA LYS A 2 28.92 13.15 12.21
C LYS A 2 27.77 13.57 11.31
N ALA A 3 26.77 12.69 11.14
CA ALA A 3 25.52 13.07 10.50
C ALA A 3 24.91 14.23 11.32
N LYS A 4 24.55 15.33 10.65
CA LYS A 4 23.93 16.50 11.28
C LYS A 4 22.43 16.28 11.59
N CYS A 5 21.90 15.10 11.30
CA CYS A 5 20.48 14.80 11.38
C CYS A 5 20.15 13.82 12.52
N LEU A 6 18.91 13.90 12.99
CA LEU A 6 18.26 12.86 13.79
C LEU A 6 18.26 11.52 13.05
N PRO A 7 18.04 10.37 13.74
CA PRO A 7 17.98 9.05 13.10
C PRO A 7 17.01 8.98 11.92
N VAL A 8 15.94 9.79 11.97
CA VAL A 8 14.99 10.00 10.87
C VAL A 8 14.87 11.50 10.64
N CYS A 9 15.21 11.96 9.43
CA CYS A 9 15.01 13.35 9.03
C CYS A 9 13.55 13.59 8.57
N PRO A 10 12.95 14.75 8.86
CA PRO A 10 11.67 15.13 8.28
C PRO A 10 11.73 15.08 6.75
N PHE A 11 10.66 14.63 6.10
CA PHE A 11 10.59 14.48 4.64
C PHE A 11 10.86 15.80 3.89
N GLU A 12 10.48 16.93 4.49
CA GLU A 12 10.63 18.27 3.92
C GLU A 12 12.01 18.90 4.13
N SER A 13 12.89 18.25 4.91
CA SER A 13 14.22 18.78 5.17
C SER A 13 15.05 18.82 3.89
N LYS A 14 15.79 19.92 3.67
CA LYS A 14 16.70 20.09 2.52
C LYS A 14 18.14 20.12 3.01
N GLY A 15 19.00 19.30 2.40
CA GLY A 15 20.44 19.32 2.64
C GLY A 15 20.91 18.86 4.03
N CYS A 16 20.08 18.15 4.81
CA CYS A 16 20.45 17.80 6.19
C CYS A 16 21.40 16.60 6.30
N CYS A 17 21.32 15.64 5.38
CA CYS A 17 22.13 14.43 5.36
C CYS A 17 22.33 13.93 3.93
N MET A 18 23.30 13.04 3.73
CA MET A 18 23.58 12.47 2.41
C MET A 18 22.34 11.78 1.80
N ALA A 19 21.56 11.07 2.62
CA ALA A 19 20.34 10.41 2.13
C ALA A 19 19.31 11.41 1.59
N CYS A 20 19.07 12.50 2.33
CA CYS A 20 18.18 13.60 1.93
C CYS A 20 18.68 14.27 0.64
N LEU A 21 19.99 14.56 0.56
CA LEU A 21 20.62 15.15 -0.63
C LEU A 21 20.49 14.25 -1.87
N LEU A 22 20.76 12.96 -1.72
CA LEU A 22 20.64 11.98 -2.81
C LEU A 22 19.18 11.82 -3.25
N SER A 23 18.23 11.74 -2.32
CA SER A 23 16.80 11.60 -2.66
C SER A 23 16.23 12.79 -3.44
N GLN A 24 16.89 13.96 -3.36
CA GLN A 24 16.49 15.19 -4.05
C GLN A 24 17.16 15.36 -5.41
N GLN A 25 18.12 14.51 -5.78
CA GLN A 25 18.70 14.52 -7.12
C GLN A 25 17.69 13.99 -8.13
N ASP A 26 17.71 14.54 -9.34
CA ASP A 26 16.71 14.26 -10.38
C ASP A 26 16.70 12.80 -10.83
N ASP A 27 17.86 12.15 -10.86
CA ASP A 27 18.00 10.74 -11.22
C ASP A 27 17.30 9.82 -10.21
N PHE A 28 17.43 10.08 -8.91
CA PHE A 28 16.74 9.33 -7.86
C PHE A 28 15.26 9.72 -7.73
N ALA A 29 14.95 11.02 -7.79
CA ALA A 29 13.58 11.52 -7.62
C ALA A 29 12.65 11.06 -8.76
N ASN A 30 13.17 10.98 -9.99
CA ASN A 30 12.40 10.56 -11.16
C ASN A 30 12.57 9.07 -11.49
N GLN A 31 13.34 8.31 -10.69
CA GLN A 31 13.52 6.88 -10.92
C GLN A 31 12.18 6.14 -10.78
N GLU A 32 11.76 5.49 -11.86
CA GLU A 32 10.56 4.65 -11.82
C GLU A 32 10.81 3.40 -10.96
N SER A 33 9.90 3.11 -10.03
CA SER A 33 10.03 1.93 -9.17
C SER A 33 9.93 0.64 -9.99
N MET A 34 10.71 -0.38 -9.60
CA MET A 34 10.70 -1.69 -10.25
C MET A 34 9.27 -2.26 -10.37
N LEU A 35 8.46 -2.12 -9.32
CA LEU A 35 7.08 -2.58 -9.29
C LEU A 35 6.23 -1.86 -10.35
N LYS A 36 6.35 -0.54 -10.46
CA LYS A 36 5.62 0.24 -11.46
C LYS A 36 6.01 -0.18 -12.88
N THR A 37 7.30 -0.41 -13.11
CA THR A 37 7.82 -0.94 -14.39
C THR A 37 7.24 -2.32 -14.71
N MET A 38 7.19 -3.24 -13.73
CA MET A 38 6.63 -4.58 -13.92
C MET A 38 5.14 -4.54 -14.25
N ILE A 39 4.35 -3.76 -13.52
CA ILE A 39 2.89 -3.61 -13.73
C ILE A 39 2.60 -3.01 -15.11
N LYS A 40 3.37 -1.99 -15.52
CA LYS A 40 3.23 -1.41 -16.85
C LYS A 40 3.61 -2.39 -17.96
N LYS A 41 4.67 -3.19 -17.78
CA LYS A 41 5.10 -4.22 -18.74
C LYS A 41 4.04 -5.29 -18.97
N THR A 42 3.23 -5.60 -17.96
CA THR A 42 2.10 -6.53 -18.09
C THR A 42 0.82 -5.89 -18.64
N GLY A 43 0.84 -4.58 -18.96
CA GLY A 43 -0.30 -3.85 -19.51
C GLY A 43 -1.32 -3.39 -18.47
N HIS A 44 -0.99 -3.47 -17.18
CA HIS A 44 -1.87 -3.05 -16.09
C HIS A 44 -1.62 -1.59 -15.68
N ILE A 45 -2.64 -0.97 -15.07
CA ILE A 45 -2.57 0.40 -14.55
C ILE A 45 -2.15 0.35 -13.08
N CYS A 46 -1.14 1.12 -12.72
CA CYS A 46 -0.67 1.26 -11.34
C CYS A 46 -1.22 2.57 -10.74
N ILE A 47 -2.15 2.45 -9.79
CA ILE A 47 -2.76 3.59 -9.09
C ILE A 47 -2.03 3.79 -7.75
N PHE A 48 -1.43 4.98 -7.55
CA PHE A 48 -0.78 5.33 -6.29
C PHE A 48 -1.73 6.14 -5.42
N LEU A 49 -2.07 5.60 -4.25
CA LEU A 49 -2.91 6.28 -3.27
C LEU A 49 -2.06 7.14 -2.34
N PRO A 50 -2.59 8.28 -1.84
CA PRO A 50 -1.92 9.08 -0.83
C PRO A 50 -1.58 8.25 0.42
N LYS A 51 -0.40 8.49 0.99
CA LYS A 51 0.02 7.81 2.23
C LYS A 51 -0.93 8.17 3.38
N PHE A 52 -1.28 7.17 4.18
CA PHE A 52 -2.14 7.31 5.38
C PHE A 52 -3.57 7.81 5.10
N ARG A 53 -4.10 7.52 3.91
CA ARG A 53 -5.50 7.82 3.53
C ARG A 53 -6.20 6.52 3.12
N CYS A 54 -6.46 5.64 4.08
CA CYS A 54 -7.08 4.33 3.80
C CYS A 54 -8.51 4.46 3.26
N GLU A 55 -9.20 5.56 3.56
CA GLU A 55 -10.53 5.89 3.05
C GLU A 55 -10.58 6.04 1.52
N LEU A 56 -9.44 6.29 0.87
CA LEU A 56 -9.33 6.39 -0.58
C LEU A 56 -9.04 5.05 -1.25
N ASN A 57 -8.79 3.98 -0.49
CA ASN A 57 -8.47 2.67 -1.02
C ASN A 57 -9.75 1.83 -1.21
N PRO A 58 -10.18 1.55 -2.46
CA PRO A 58 -11.44 0.85 -2.71
C PRO A 58 -11.52 -0.55 -2.06
N ILE A 59 -10.38 -1.20 -1.82
CA ILE A 59 -10.34 -2.52 -1.18
C ILE A 59 -10.83 -2.49 0.28
N GLU A 60 -10.68 -1.36 0.99
CA GLU A 60 -11.13 -1.23 2.37
C GLU A 60 -12.66 -1.30 2.47
N MET A 61 -13.37 -0.73 1.49
CA MET A 61 -14.83 -0.84 1.38
C MET A 61 -15.25 -2.30 1.15
N TYR A 62 -14.58 -2.99 0.22
CA TYR A 62 -14.85 -4.39 -0.06
C TYR A 62 -14.60 -5.27 1.17
N TRP A 63 -13.48 -5.08 1.88
CA TRP A 63 -13.21 -5.79 3.12
C TRP A 63 -14.21 -5.49 4.23
N GLY A 64 -14.70 -4.25 4.34
CA GLY A 64 -15.79 -3.90 5.24
C GLY A 64 -17.05 -4.72 4.96
N TRP A 65 -17.46 -4.79 3.69
CA TRP A 65 -18.60 -5.58 3.25
C TRP A 65 -18.39 -7.09 3.49
N CYS A 66 -17.24 -7.64 3.12
CA CYS A 66 -16.93 -9.06 3.36
C CYS A 66 -16.97 -9.41 4.85
N LYS A 67 -16.41 -8.57 5.72
CA LYS A 67 -16.45 -8.79 7.18
C LYS A 67 -17.87 -8.75 7.72
N TYR A 68 -18.71 -7.84 7.24
CA TYR A 68 -20.11 -7.77 7.63
C TYR A 68 -20.84 -9.07 7.29
N ARG A 69 -20.75 -9.51 6.02
CA ARG A 69 -21.39 -10.75 5.53
C ARG A 69 -20.83 -12.00 6.18
N TYR A 70 -19.54 -11.96 6.52
CA TYR A 70 -18.93 -12.98 7.34
C TYR A 70 -19.63 -13.03 8.71
N GLN A 71 -19.76 -11.93 9.44
CA GLN A 71 -20.35 -11.95 10.78
C GLN A 71 -21.81 -12.42 10.86
N GLU A 72 -22.58 -12.34 9.77
CA GLU A 72 -23.98 -12.80 9.71
C GLU A 72 -24.14 -14.31 9.95
N THR A 73 -23.11 -15.11 9.64
CA THR A 73 -23.18 -16.58 9.75
C THR A 73 -22.22 -17.06 10.84
N PRO A 74 -22.69 -17.77 11.88
CA PRO A 74 -21.81 -18.43 12.83
C PRO A 74 -21.05 -19.56 12.14
N LYS A 75 -19.74 -19.69 12.43
CA LYS A 75 -18.91 -20.80 11.98
C LYS A 75 -18.26 -21.44 13.17
N ASN A 76 -18.23 -22.76 13.16
CA ASN A 76 -17.63 -23.56 14.22
C ASN A 76 -16.22 -24.04 13.82
N SER A 77 -15.85 -23.89 12.55
CA SER A 77 -14.54 -24.28 12.03
C SER A 77 -14.03 -23.35 10.93
N PHE A 78 -12.72 -23.40 10.70
CA PHE A 78 -12.07 -22.67 9.60
C PHE A 78 -12.53 -23.15 8.21
N ASP A 79 -12.83 -24.45 8.06
CA ASP A 79 -13.30 -25.00 6.79
C ASP A 79 -14.68 -24.47 6.40
N GLU A 80 -15.56 -24.27 7.38
CA GLU A 80 -16.87 -23.64 7.18
C GLU A 80 -16.72 -22.17 6.78
N ALA A 81 -15.81 -21.45 7.42
CA ALA A 81 -15.48 -20.06 7.08
C ALA A 81 -15.01 -19.93 5.62
N LYS A 82 -14.09 -20.80 5.18
CA LYS A 82 -13.54 -20.79 3.81
C LYS A 82 -14.59 -21.12 2.74
N LYS A 83 -15.51 -22.03 3.03
CA LYS A 83 -16.63 -22.36 2.13
C LYS A 83 -17.58 -21.17 1.94
N LEU A 84 -17.83 -20.40 3.00
CA LEU A 84 -18.70 -19.22 2.93
C LEU A 84 -18.11 -18.09 2.07
N GLU A 85 -16.80 -17.85 2.17
CA GLU A 85 -16.13 -16.85 1.32
C GLU A 85 -16.20 -17.24 -0.18
N SER A 86 -16.09 -18.54 -0.47
CA SER A 86 -16.12 -19.06 -1.84
C SER A 86 -17.51 -18.94 -2.50
N SER A 87 -18.59 -18.97 -1.71
CA SER A 87 -19.97 -18.85 -2.22
C SER A 87 -20.48 -17.41 -2.33
N GLN A 88 -19.91 -16.47 -1.57
CA GLN A 88 -20.31 -15.06 -1.59
C GLN A 88 -19.58 -14.22 -2.64
N ALA A 89 -18.54 -14.74 -3.30
CA ALA A 89 -17.72 -14.00 -4.27
C ALA A 89 -18.40 -13.69 -5.62
N PHE A 90 -19.65 -14.14 -5.86
CA PHE A 90 -20.34 -14.06 -7.16
C PHE A 90 -21.79 -13.52 -7.10
N SER A 91 -22.18 -12.85 -6.02
CA SER A 91 -23.48 -12.15 -5.90
C SER A 91 -23.29 -10.65 -6.09
#